data_AF-A0A965RNY3-F1
#
_entry.id   AF-A0A965RNY3-F1
#
_cell.length_a   1.000
_cell.length_b   1.000
_cell.length_c   1.000
_cell.angle_alpha   90.00
_cell.angle_beta   90.00
_cell.angle_gamma   90.00
#
_symmetry.space_group_name_H-M   'P 1'
#
loop_
_entity.id
_entity.type
_entity.pdbx_description
1 polymer ?
#
loop_
_entity_poly.entity_id
_entity_poly.type
_entity_poly.pdbx_seq_one_letter_code
_entity_poly.pdbx_strand_id
1 'polypeptide(L)'
;MKTQLQQCKGLHEVVKTLLEIREDLRENDCKLVANVWRNEIEQMLGEDALKRMTAHQFFALYLSQEQISSSDSITRARRKIQQDNCNLRGNNYKERQTQEKTFRKEINK
;
A
#
# COMPACT_ATOMS: atom_id res chain seq x y z
N MET A 1 4.78 -22.47 13.44
CA MET A 1 3.67 -22.43 12.46
C MET A 1 4.15 -21.72 11.21
N LYS A 2 4.48 -22.45 10.14
CA LYS A 2 4.80 -21.85 8.84
C LYS A 2 3.46 -21.50 8.18
N THR A 3 3.09 -20.23 8.20
CA THR A 3 1.89 -19.78 7.50
C THR A 3 2.12 -19.96 6.01
N GLN A 4 1.42 -20.94 5.43
CA GLN A 4 1.29 -21.13 4.00
C GLN A 4 0.61 -19.89 3.40
N LEU A 5 1.39 -18.92 2.95
CA LEU A 5 0.91 -17.95 1.99
C LEU A 5 1.20 -18.50 0.58
N GLN A 6 0.22 -19.28 0.17
CA GLN A 6 -0.14 -19.73 -1.17
C GLN A 6 0.25 -18.74 -2.29
N GLN A 7 0.88 -19.28 -3.35
CA GLN A 7 0.90 -18.88 -4.77
C GLN A 7 0.61 -17.41 -5.15
N CYS A 8 1.55 -16.80 -5.88
CA CYS A 8 1.44 -15.63 -6.77
C CYS A 8 0.17 -14.79 -6.64
N LYS A 9 -0.07 -14.18 -5.47
CA LYS A 9 -1.14 -13.20 -5.34
C LYS A 9 -0.79 -11.99 -6.18
N GLY A 10 -1.68 -11.58 -7.09
CA GLY A 10 -1.50 -10.35 -7.85
C GLY A 10 -1.42 -9.13 -6.91
N LEU A 11 -0.74 -8.08 -7.37
CA LEU A 11 -0.52 -6.84 -6.60
C LEU A 11 -1.80 -6.32 -5.90
N HIS A 12 -2.94 -6.40 -6.58
CA HIS A 12 -4.23 -5.98 -6.02
C HIS A 12 -4.59 -6.71 -4.72
N GLU A 13 -4.43 -8.04 -4.68
CA GLU A 13 -4.76 -8.84 -3.49
C GLU A 13 -3.77 -8.62 -2.35
N VAL A 14 -2.49 -8.41 -2.67
CA VAL A 14 -1.48 -8.05 -1.67
C VAL A 14 -1.83 -6.71 -1.02
N VAL A 15 -2.12 -5.68 -1.82
CA VAL A 15 -2.51 -4.36 -1.31
C VAL A 15 -3.79 -4.44 -0.50
N LYS A 16 -4.81 -5.16 -0.98
CA LYS A 16 -6.08 -5.33 -0.26
C LYS A 16 -5.87 -5.97 1.11
N THR A 17 -5.14 -7.07 1.15
CA THR A 17 -4.81 -7.78 2.41
C THR A 17 -4.10 -6.85 3.39
N LEU A 18 -3.15 -6.04 2.92
CA LEU A 18 -2.45 -5.07 3.77
C LEU A 18 -3.38 -3.99 4.33
N LEU A 19 -4.32 -3.47 3.53
CA LEU A 19 -5.29 -2.47 3.95
C LEU A 19 -6.33 -3.00 4.95
N GLU A 20 -6.66 -4.29 4.85
CA GLU A 20 -7.57 -4.98 5.77
C GLU A 20 -6.92 -5.22 7.13
N ILE A 21 -5.66 -5.68 7.14
CA ILE A 21 -4.94 -6.03 8.38
C ILE A 21 -4.40 -4.79 9.10
N ARG A 22 -4.03 -3.75 8.35
CA ARG A 22 -3.35 -2.56 8.90
C ARG A 22 -4.01 -1.26 8.48
N GLU A 23 -4.72 -0.65 9.43
CA GLU A 23 -5.41 0.62 9.22
C GLU A 23 -4.44 1.77 8.92
N ASP A 24 -3.24 1.74 9.50
CA ASP A 24 -2.23 2.79 9.35
C ASP A 24 -1.65 2.89 7.92
N LEU A 25 -1.90 1.87 7.08
CA LEU A 25 -1.52 1.86 5.67
C LEU A 25 -2.58 2.50 4.75
N ARG A 26 -3.82 2.67 5.24
CA ARG A 26 -4.94 3.18 4.42
C ARG A 26 -4.72 4.62 3.95
N GLU A 27 -3.98 5.41 4.72
CA GLU A 27 -3.79 6.85 4.47
C GLU A 27 -2.34 7.27 4.26
N ASN A 28 -1.39 6.34 4.29
CA ASN A 28 0.02 6.63 4.14
C ASN A 28 0.63 5.81 3.00
N ASP A 29 0.78 6.46 1.84
CA ASP A 29 1.35 5.84 0.64
C ASP A 29 2.77 5.31 0.88
N CYS A 30 3.64 6.09 1.52
CA CYS A 30 5.01 5.68 1.80
C CYS A 30 5.06 4.39 2.61
N LYS A 31 4.24 4.30 3.67
CA LYS A 31 4.16 3.08 4.49
C LYS A 31 3.62 1.91 3.68
N LEU A 32 2.54 2.09 2.92
CA LEU A 32 1.98 1.01 2.12
C LEU A 32 3.00 0.49 1.12
N VAL A 33 3.62 1.38 0.35
CA VAL A 33 4.62 1.05 -0.68
C VAL A 33 5.80 0.30 -0.06
N ALA A 34 6.34 0.79 1.05
CA ALA A 34 7.44 0.12 1.74
C ALA A 34 7.06 -1.29 2.24
N ASN A 35 5.83 -1.49 2.73
CA ASN A 35 5.38 -2.81 3.17
C ASN A 35 5.14 -3.78 2.00
N VAL A 36 4.66 -3.28 0.85
CA VAL A 36 4.55 -4.08 -0.37
C VAL A 36 5.95 -4.52 -0.83
N TRP A 37 6.90 -3.60 -0.98
CA TRP A 37 8.27 -3.95 -1.39
C TRP A 37 8.94 -4.91 -0.42
N ARG A 38 8.77 -4.71 0.89
CA ARG A 38 9.29 -5.65 1.88
C ARG A 38 8.78 -7.06 1.63
N ASN A 39 7.47 -7.22 1.41
CA ASN A 39 6.86 -8.51 1.14
C ASN A 39 7.35 -9.13 -0.18
N GLU A 40 7.43 -8.34 -1.25
CA GLU A 40 7.91 -8.81 -2.56
C GLU A 40 9.38 -9.28 -2.47
N ILE A 41 10.25 -8.47 -1.85
CA ILE A 41 11.67 -8.79 -1.69
C ILE A 41 11.86 -10.02 -0.78
N GLU A 42 11.13 -10.09 0.32
CA GLU A 42 11.16 -11.24 1.23
C GLU A 42 10.72 -12.53 0.53
N GLN A 43 9.72 -12.47 -0.35
CA GLN A 43 9.30 -13.63 -1.14
C GLN A 43 10.35 -14.03 -2.18
N MET A 44 11.03 -13.07 -2.81
CA MET A 44 12.04 -13.34 -3.83
C MET A 44 13.36 -13.88 -3.26
N LEU A 45 13.84 -13.30 -2.16
CA LEU A 45 15.19 -13.51 -1.64
C LEU A 45 15.23 -14.18 -0.27
N GLY A 46 14.10 -14.23 0.44
CA GLY A 46 14.00 -14.68 1.82
C GLY A 46 14.30 -13.59 2.85
N GLU A 47 13.80 -13.80 4.09
CA GLU A 47 13.90 -12.84 5.20
C GLU A 47 15.36 -12.49 5.55
N ASP A 48 16.25 -13.48 5.55
CA ASP A 48 17.66 -13.30 5.88
C ASP A 48 18.41 -12.42 4.87
N ALA A 49 18.08 -12.55 3.59
CA ALA A 49 18.66 -11.73 2.54
C ALA A 49 18.14 -10.29 2.62
N LEU A 50 16.84 -10.12 2.87
CA LEU A 50 16.22 -8.80 3.08
C LEU A 50 16.90 -8.04 4.23
N LYS A 51 17.17 -8.71 5.37
CA LYS A 51 17.82 -8.07 6.54
C LYS A 51 19.25 -7.61 6.27
N ARG A 52 19.95 -8.24 5.32
CA ARG A 52 21.33 -7.89 4.93
C ARG A 52 21.41 -7.00 3.70
N MET A 53 20.27 -6.70 3.07
CA MET A 53 20.22 -5.90 1.85
C MET A 53 20.69 -4.47 2.14
N THR A 54 21.64 -4.00 1.33
CA THR A 54 22.09 -2.61 1.37
C THR A 54 21.13 -1.70 0.58
N ALA A 55 21.13 -0.40 0.90
CA ALA A 55 20.35 0.57 0.13
C ALA A 55 20.71 0.56 -1.37
N HIS A 56 21.99 0.35 -1.70
CA HIS A 56 22.44 0.24 -3.09
C HIS A 56 21.80 -0.95 -3.82
N GLN A 57 21.71 -2.12 -3.18
CA GLN A 57 21.04 -3.30 -3.75
C GLN A 57 19.54 -3.04 -3.94
N PHE A 58 18.89 -2.39 -2.97
CA PHE A 58 17.50 -1.98 -3.10
C PHE A 58 17.29 -1.05 -4.31
N PHE A 59 18.13 -0.03 -4.48
CA PHE A 59 18.00 0.88 -5.63
C PHE A 59 18.24 0.18 -6.97
N ALA A 60 19.19 -0.74 -7.04
CA ALA A 60 19.40 -1.55 -8.24
C ALA A 60 18.16 -2.39 -8.59
N LEU A 61 17.52 -2.99 -7.58
CA LEU A 61 16.27 -3.73 -7.72
C LEU A 61 15.13 -2.82 -8.20
N TYR A 62 14.96 -1.66 -7.56
CA TYR A 62 13.93 -0.67 -7.89
C TYR A 62 14.06 -0.15 -9.33
N LEU A 63 15.29 0.09 -9.79
CA LEU A 63 15.57 0.58 -11.14
C LEU A 63 15.42 -0.50 -12.23
N SER A 64 15.41 -1.80 -11.87
CA SER A 64 15.26 -2.89 -12.83
C SER A 64 13.85 -3.02 -13.43
N GLN A 65 12.87 -2.26 -12.90
CA GLN A 65 11.45 -2.15 -13.32
C GLN A 65 10.60 -3.44 -13.34
N GLU A 66 11.20 -4.61 -13.48
CA GLU A 66 10.49 -5.89 -13.62
C GLU A 66 10.53 -6.76 -12.36
N GLN A 67 11.32 -6.40 -11.34
CA GLN A 67 11.51 -7.23 -10.16
C GLN A 67 10.59 -6.90 -8.99
N ILE A 68 10.17 -5.66 -8.84
CA ILE A 68 9.23 -5.23 -7.79
C ILE A 68 8.20 -4.27 -8.35
N SER A 69 7.03 -4.21 -7.72
CA SER A 69 5.95 -3.35 -8.15
C SER A 69 6.34 -1.87 -8.05
N SER A 70 6.00 -1.07 -9.05
CA SER A 70 6.21 0.37 -8.97
C SER A 70 5.34 1.00 -7.87
N SER A 71 5.84 2.08 -7.25
CA SER A 71 5.08 2.85 -6.27
C SER A 71 3.73 3.33 -6.85
N ASP A 72 3.73 3.76 -8.11
CA ASP A 72 2.53 4.17 -8.82
C ASP A 72 1.50 3.04 -8.98
N SER A 73 1.94 1.85 -9.39
CA SER A 73 1.05 0.68 -9.50
C SER A 73 0.44 0.33 -8.14
N ILE A 74 1.23 0.38 -7.06
CA ILE A 74 0.76 0.14 -5.69
C ILE A 74 -0.30 1.17 -5.27
N THR A 75 -0.03 2.46 -5.47
CA THR A 75 -0.97 3.52 -5.07
C THR A 75 -2.23 3.53 -5.93
N ARG A 76 -2.15 3.20 -7.21
CA ARG A 76 -3.33 3.01 -8.09
C ARG A 76 -4.18 1.84 -7.62
N ALA A 77 -3.57 0.70 -7.27
CA ALA A 77 -4.28 -0.43 -6.69
C ALA A 77 -5.01 -0.02 -5.39
N ARG A 78 -4.34 0.69 -4.48
CA ARG A 78 -4.97 1.23 -3.25
C ARG A 78 -6.21 2.08 -3.57
N ARG A 79 -6.09 3.05 -4.49
CA ARG A 79 -7.19 3.94 -4.88
C ARG A 79 -8.37 3.14 -5.42
N LYS A 80 -8.12 2.14 -6.28
CA LYS A 80 -9.17 1.29 -6.85
C LYS A 80 -9.87 0.46 -5.78
N ILE A 81 -9.11 -0.17 -4.87
CA ILE A 81 -9.65 -0.94 -3.74
C ILE A 81 -10.52 -0.06 -2.84
N GLN A 82 -10.06 1.16 -2.52
CA GLN A 82 -10.82 2.10 -1.70
C GLN A 82 -12.02 2.73 -2.41
N GLN A 83 -12.00 2.77 -3.75
CA GLN A 83 -13.16 3.17 -4.55
C GLN A 83 -14.26 2.11 -4.44
N ASP A 84 -13.88 0.83 -4.60
CA ASP A 84 -14.81 -0.29 -4.60
C ASP A 84 -15.24 -0.69 -3.18
N ASN A 85 -14.41 -0.40 -2.16
CA ASN A 85 -14.65 -0.76 -0.77
C ASN A 85 -14.38 0.41 0.18
N CYS A 86 -15.42 1.23 0.40
CA CYS A 86 -15.34 2.48 1.17
C CYS A 86 -14.87 2.30 2.63
N ASN A 87 -15.06 1.11 3.22
CA ASN A 87 -14.66 0.80 4.59
C ASN A 87 -13.13 0.74 4.76
N LEU A 88 -12.39 0.55 3.67
CA LEU A 88 -10.93 0.57 3.66
C LEU A 88 -10.35 1.99 3.47
N ARG A 89 -11.20 3.02 3.42
CA ARG A 89 -10.77 4.42 3.51
C ARG A 89 -10.45 4.75 4.97
N GLY A 90 -9.38 5.50 5.21
CA GLY A 90 -9.09 5.97 6.56
C GLY A 90 -9.92 7.20 6.95
N ASN A 91 -9.61 7.74 8.13
CA ASN A 91 -10.44 8.73 8.80
C ASN A 91 -10.37 10.12 8.15
N ASN A 92 -9.24 10.48 7.54
CA ASN A 92 -9.08 11.76 6.86
C ASN A 92 -10.09 11.93 5.72
N TYR A 93 -10.58 10.84 5.13
CA TYR A 93 -11.64 10.91 4.13
C TYR A 93 -12.95 11.48 4.72
N LYS A 94 -13.35 10.99 5.90
CA LYS A 94 -14.56 11.47 6.60
C LYS A 94 -14.38 12.92 7.05
N GLU A 95 -13.20 13.25 7.57
CA GLU A 95 -12.86 14.62 7.98
C GLU A 95 -12.94 15.60 6.81
N ARG A 96 -12.34 15.26 5.65
CA ARG A 96 -12.42 16.09 4.45
C ARG A 96 -13.86 16.31 3.98
N GLN A 97 -14.69 15.27 3.96
CA GLN A 97 -16.12 15.44 3.62
C GLN A 97 -16.86 16.32 4.62
N THR A 98 -16.47 16.27 5.89
CA THR A 98 -17.10 17.07 6.94
C THR A 98 -16.72 18.54 6.77
N GLN A 99 -15.45 18.83 6.54
CA GLN A 99 -14.95 20.17 6.26
C GLN A 99 -15.58 20.75 5.00
N GLU A 100 -15.66 19.98 3.91
CA GLU A 100 -16.31 20.42 2.66
C GLU A 100 -17.77 20.85 2.90
N LYS A 101 -18.54 20.05 3.66
CA LYS A 101 -19.93 20.38 4.01
C LYS A 101 -20.03 21.66 4.83
N THR A 102 -19.09 21.90 5.74
CA THR A 102 -19.04 23.12 6.55
C THR A 102 -18.77 24.34 5.66
N PHE A 103 -17.71 24.31 4.85
CA PHE A 103 -17.36 25.40 3.94
C PHE A 103 -18.48 25.71 2.93
N ARG A 104 -19.14 24.68 2.39
CA ARG A 104 -20.26 24.89 1.46
C ARG A 104 -21.44 25.61 2.10
N LYS A 105 -21.70 25.38 3.40
CA LYS A 105 -22.74 26.12 4.14
C LYS A 105 -22.34 27.56 4.41
N GLU A 106 -21.04 27.82 4.61
CA GLU A 106 -20.52 29.17 4.83
C GLU A 106 -20.58 30.03 3.56
N ILE A 107 -20.27 29.48 2.40
CA ILE A 107 -20.28 30.21 1.12
C ILE A 107 -21.70 30.54 0.64
N ASN A 108 -22.67 29.65 0.88
CA ASN A 108 -24.06 29.85 0.44
C ASN A 108 -24.91 30.67 1.45
N LYS A 109 -24.26 31.46 2.30
CA LYS A 109 -24.87 32.26 3.37
C LYS A 109 -24.83 33.74 3.02
#